data_AF-A0A2E6F2R0-F1
#
_entry.id   AF-A0A2E6F2R0-F1
#
_cell.length_a   1.000
_cell.length_b   1.000
_cell.length_c   1.000
_cell.angle_alpha   90.00
_cell.angle_beta   90.00
_cell.angle_gamma   90.00
#
_symmetry.space_group_name_H-M   'P 1'
#
loop_
_entity.id
_entity.type
_entity.pdbx_description
1 polymer ?
#
loop_
_entity_poly.entity_id
_entity_poly.type
_entity_poly.pdbx_seq_one_letter_code
_entity_poly.pdbx_strand_id
1 'polypeptide(L)'
;MLNDGILTREERRLIAALSRSLELKDGEPLKVYEKVKIGEKMIGGKIISRKNQLKVYQNIYEIALIGALSKDEWRILAFLRQRFNITEEEHNKIQNDLKNNIKERYEPKVVESLLKTIEDSATTITKMIGRLF
;
A
#
# COMPACT_ATOMS: atom_id res chain seq x y z
N MET A 1 -12.55 1.88 -1.50
CA MET A 1 -11.96 1.23 -0.32
C MET A 1 -12.57 1.70 1.00
N LEU A 2 -13.65 2.50 0.95
CA LEU A 2 -14.53 2.82 2.08
C LEU A 2 -15.91 3.19 1.50
N ASN A 3 -16.33 2.52 0.43
CA ASN A 3 -17.48 2.97 -0.36
C ASN A 3 -18.81 2.47 0.23
N ASP A 4 -18.75 1.43 1.06
CA ASP A 4 -19.88 0.80 1.74
C ASP A 4 -20.01 1.25 3.21
N GLY A 5 -19.08 2.08 3.70
CA GLY A 5 -19.09 2.61 5.06
C GLY A 5 -18.66 1.61 6.15
N ILE A 6 -18.19 0.41 5.78
CA ILE A 6 -17.77 -0.63 6.73
C ILE A 6 -16.27 -0.86 6.59
N LEU A 7 -15.55 -0.81 7.72
CA LEU A 7 -14.12 -1.09 7.72
C LEU A 7 -13.87 -2.57 8.05
N THR A 8 -13.56 -3.35 7.03
CA THR A 8 -13.26 -4.79 7.16
C THR A 8 -11.99 -5.04 8.01
N ARG A 9 -11.74 -6.30 8.37
CA ARG A 9 -10.52 -6.68 9.11
C ARG A 9 -9.26 -6.40 8.30
N GLU A 10 -9.29 -6.67 7.00
CA GLU A 10 -8.16 -6.47 6.09
C GLU A 10 -7.88 -4.98 5.87
N GLU A 11 -8.93 -4.17 5.70
CA GLU A 11 -8.78 -2.71 5.59
C GLU A 11 -8.22 -2.09 6.88
N ARG A 12 -8.68 -2.55 8.06
CA ARG A 12 -8.10 -2.15 9.35
C ARG A 12 -6.61 -2.48 9.42
N ARG A 13 -6.22 -3.69 9.00
CA ARG A 13 -4.81 -4.12 8.99
C ARG A 13 -3.95 -3.19 8.14
N LEU A 14 -4.42 -2.85 6.94
CA LEU A 14 -3.69 -1.97 6.02
C LEU A 14 -3.61 -0.54 6.51
N ILE A 15 -4.68 0.02 7.07
CA ILE A 15 -4.67 1.36 7.66
C ILE A 15 -3.69 1.41 8.84
N ALA A 16 -3.67 0.38 9.69
CA ALA A 16 -2.73 0.29 10.80
C ALA A 16 -1.28 0.14 10.31
N ALA A 17 -1.05 -0.63 9.24
CA ALA A 17 0.25 -0.75 8.60
C ALA A 17 0.73 0.59 7.98
N LEU A 18 -0.17 1.30 7.31
CA LEU A 18 0.11 2.60 6.70
C LEU A 18 0.43 3.64 7.77
N SER A 19 -0.37 3.69 8.84
CA SER A 19 -0.14 4.58 9.97
C SER A 19 1.23 4.38 10.61
N ARG A 20 1.63 3.12 10.84
CA ARG A 20 2.96 2.77 11.35
C ARG A 20 4.07 3.13 10.37
N SER A 21 3.88 2.85 9.08
CA SER A 21 4.89 3.14 8.05
C SER A 21 5.09 4.64 7.85
N LEU A 22 4.03 5.43 8.03
CA LEU A 22 4.06 6.90 7.99
C LEU A 22 4.56 7.52 9.31
N GLU A 23 4.85 6.71 10.32
CA GLU A 23 5.31 7.16 11.64
C GLU A 23 4.34 8.17 12.29
N LEU A 24 3.03 7.94 12.11
CA LEU A 24 1.99 8.76 12.73
C LEU A 24 2.07 8.61 14.25
N LYS A 25 1.91 9.73 14.96
CA LYS A 25 1.88 9.72 16.43
C LYS A 25 0.62 9.05 16.95
N ASP A 26 0.68 8.61 18.20
CA ASP A 26 -0.49 8.06 18.88
C ASP A 26 -1.68 9.02 18.81
N GLY A 27 -2.85 8.47 18.45
CA GLY A 27 -4.09 9.23 18.26
C GLY A 27 -4.21 10.00 16.94
N GLU A 28 -3.13 10.21 16.17
CA GLU A 28 -3.24 10.81 14.82
C GLU A 28 -4.06 9.96 13.84
N PRO A 29 -3.93 8.62 13.80
CA PRO A 29 -4.75 7.78 12.93
C PRO A 29 -6.26 7.90 13.20
N LEU A 30 -6.64 7.97 14.48
CA LEU A 30 -8.04 8.14 14.88
C LEU A 30 -8.56 9.51 14.46
N LYS A 31 -7.78 10.58 14.67
CA LYS A 31 -8.13 11.94 14.22
C LYS A 31 -8.33 12.02 12.70
N VAL A 32 -7.45 11.38 11.93
CA VAL A 32 -7.60 11.29 10.47
C VAL A 32 -8.91 10.59 10.11
N TYR A 33 -9.19 9.46 10.73
CA TYR A 33 -10.42 8.70 10.49
C TYR A 33 -11.69 9.51 10.81
N GLU A 34 -11.73 10.17 11.98
CA GLU A 34 -12.87 11.00 12.38
C GLU A 34 -13.11 12.16 11.42
N LYS A 35 -12.05 12.84 10.97
CA LYS A 35 -12.14 13.94 10.01
C LYS A 35 -12.65 13.46 8.65
N VAL A 36 -12.14 12.33 8.15
CA VAL A 36 -12.63 11.71 6.91
C VAL A 36 -14.12 11.35 7.02
N LYS A 37 -14.57 10.82 8.16
CA LYS A 37 -15.97 10.44 8.38
C LYS A 37 -16.95 11.63 8.28
N ILE A 38 -16.53 12.81 8.72
CA ILE A 38 -17.35 14.04 8.66
C ILE A 38 -17.09 14.88 7.40
N GLY A 39 -16.28 14.38 6.46
CA GLY A 39 -15.95 15.09 5.22
C GLY A 39 -14.99 16.27 5.39
N GLU A 40 -14.31 16.37 6.54
CA GLU A 40 -13.36 17.44 6.81
C GLU A 40 -11.93 17.06 6.42
N LYS A 41 -11.18 18.06 5.94
CA LYS A 41 -9.76 17.91 5.65
C LYS A 41 -8.94 18.01 6.93
N MET A 42 -7.91 17.18 7.04
CA MET A 42 -6.86 17.36 8.03
C MET A 42 -5.98 18.54 7.63
N ILE A 43 -5.66 19.42 8.59
CA ILE A 43 -4.75 20.54 8.42
C ILE A 43 -3.41 20.17 9.09
N GLY A 44 -2.29 20.36 8.37
CA GLY A 44 -0.95 20.06 8.85
C GLY A 44 -0.37 18.76 8.31
N GLY A 45 0.55 18.16 9.06
CA GLY A 45 1.34 16.99 8.65
C GLY A 45 2.83 17.32 8.50
N LYS A 46 3.62 16.30 8.14
CA LYS A 46 5.06 16.45 7.88
C LYS A 46 5.36 16.08 6.43
N ILE A 47 6.36 16.76 5.86
CA ILE A 47 6.90 16.37 4.56
C ILE A 47 7.62 15.02 4.73
N ILE A 48 7.25 14.05 3.90
CA ILE A 48 7.87 12.73 3.86
C ILE A 48 8.98 12.78 2.82
N SER A 49 10.20 12.41 3.20
CA SER A 49 11.34 12.34 2.28
C SER A 49 11.10 11.30 1.18
N ARG A 50 11.77 11.45 0.02
CA ARG A 50 11.64 10.48 -1.08
C ARG A 50 11.92 9.04 -0.63
N LYS A 51 13.01 8.85 0.13
CA LYS A 51 13.38 7.55 0.70
C LYS A 51 12.25 6.95 1.53
N ASN A 52 11.60 7.77 2.38
CA ASN A 52 10.52 7.29 3.23
C ASN A 52 9.24 7.02 2.45
N GLN A 53 8.93 7.79 1.40
CA GLN A 53 7.81 7.50 0.49
C GLN A 53 7.95 6.12 -0.17
N LEU A 54 9.13 5.83 -0.73
CA LEU A 54 9.41 4.52 -1.35
C LEU A 54 9.35 3.39 -0.32
N LYS A 55 9.91 3.60 0.88
CA LYS A 55 9.85 2.63 1.98
C LYS A 55 8.40 2.34 2.42
N VAL A 56 7.58 3.38 2.58
CA VAL A 56 6.15 3.23 2.91
C VAL A 56 5.45 2.41 1.84
N TYR A 57 5.66 2.73 0.56
CA TYR A 57 5.05 2.00 -0.53
C TYR A 57 5.46 0.52 -0.54
N GLN A 58 6.75 0.22 -0.43
CA GLN A 58 7.27 -1.15 -0.37
C GLN A 58 6.71 -1.95 0.81
N ASN A 59 6.67 -1.35 2.00
CA ASN A 59 6.13 -2.01 3.20
C ASN A 59 4.65 -2.39 3.05
N ILE A 60 3.84 -1.48 2.50
CA ILE A 60 2.41 -1.73 2.30
C ILE A 60 2.19 -2.80 1.24
N TYR A 61 3.04 -2.82 0.23
CA TYR A 61 3.02 -3.83 -0.81
C TYR A 61 3.35 -5.22 -0.26
N GLU A 62 4.40 -5.36 0.56
CA GLU A 62 4.75 -6.63 1.22
C GLU A 62 3.60 -7.15 2.09
N ILE A 63 2.97 -6.28 2.88
CA ILE A 63 1.85 -6.65 3.75
C ILE A 63 0.64 -7.10 2.94
N ALA A 64 0.34 -6.43 1.82
CA ALA A 64 -0.74 -6.84 0.94
C ALA A 64 -0.45 -8.21 0.28
N LEU A 65 0.80 -8.47 -0.12
CA LEU A 65 1.20 -9.74 -0.73
C LEU A 65 0.98 -10.95 0.18
N ILE A 66 1.36 -10.84 1.45
CA ILE A 66 1.22 -11.93 2.43
C ILE A 66 -0.25 -12.14 2.82
N GLY A 67 -1.02 -11.06 2.83
CA GLY A 67 -2.37 -11.02 3.37
C GLY A 67 -3.50 -11.41 2.42
N ALA A 68 -3.17 -11.94 1.24
CA ALA A 68 -4.07 -12.23 0.11
C ALA A 68 -4.65 -10.97 -0.56
N LEU A 69 -4.03 -10.56 -1.68
CA LEU A 69 -4.41 -9.36 -2.43
C LEU A 69 -5.83 -9.39 -2.99
N SER A 70 -6.63 -8.46 -2.48
CA SER A 70 -7.95 -8.08 -2.92
C SER A 70 -7.93 -6.84 -3.82
N LYS A 71 -9.05 -6.56 -4.49
CA LYS A 71 -9.25 -5.34 -5.31
C LYS A 71 -9.01 -4.04 -4.52
N ASP A 72 -9.26 -4.07 -3.22
CA ASP A 72 -9.12 -2.93 -2.35
C ASP A 72 -7.65 -2.64 -2.02
N GLU A 73 -6.85 -3.67 -1.73
CA GLU A 73 -5.39 -3.52 -1.58
C GLU A 73 -4.74 -2.96 -2.84
N TRP A 74 -5.17 -3.42 -4.02
CA TRP A 74 -4.70 -2.88 -5.29
C TRP A 74 -4.96 -1.37 -5.43
N ARG A 75 -6.12 -0.90 -4.96
CA ARG A 75 -6.45 0.52 -5.03
C ARG A 75 -5.58 1.36 -4.11
N ILE A 76 -5.24 0.89 -2.91
CA ILE A 76 -4.28 1.59 -2.04
C ILE A 76 -2.91 1.65 -2.71
N LEU A 77 -2.43 0.56 -3.28
CA LEU A 77 -1.12 0.56 -3.93
C LEU A 77 -1.09 1.50 -5.14
N ALA A 78 -2.13 1.49 -5.98
CA ALA A 78 -2.27 2.44 -7.07
C ALA A 78 -2.30 3.90 -6.57
N PHE A 79 -3.09 4.17 -5.52
CA PHE A 79 -3.19 5.48 -4.90
C PHE A 79 -1.85 5.95 -4.33
N LEU A 80 -1.12 5.12 -3.59
CA LEU A 80 0.19 5.45 -3.02
C LEU A 80 1.23 5.69 -4.12
N ARG A 81 1.26 4.81 -5.12
CA ARG A 81 2.18 4.92 -6.27
C ARG A 81 1.98 6.27 -6.97
N GLN A 82 0.73 6.65 -7.23
CA GLN A 82 0.40 7.94 -7.82
C GLN A 82 0.70 9.11 -6.88
N ARG A 83 0.25 9.04 -5.61
CA ARG A 83 0.37 10.13 -4.64
C ARG A 83 1.81 10.49 -4.32
N PHE A 84 2.69 9.49 -4.30
CA PHE A 84 4.12 9.68 -4.14
C PHE A 84 4.83 9.93 -5.48
N ASN A 85 4.15 9.87 -6.62
CA ASN A 85 4.78 9.99 -7.94
C ASN A 85 5.94 9.00 -8.12
N ILE A 86 5.68 7.73 -7.83
CA ILE A 86 6.65 6.63 -7.99
C ILE A 86 6.74 6.28 -9.47
N THR A 87 7.94 6.44 -10.04
CA THR A 87 8.19 6.16 -11.45
C THR A 87 8.09 4.66 -11.74
N GLU A 88 8.02 4.31 -13.03
CA GLU A 88 8.09 2.92 -13.46
C GLU A 88 9.41 2.25 -13.01
N GLU A 89 10.53 2.98 -13.09
CA GLU A 89 11.83 2.49 -12.65
C GLU A 89 11.87 2.16 -11.16
N GLU A 90 11.38 3.07 -10.31
CA GLU A 90 11.32 2.85 -8.86
C GLU A 90 10.34 1.73 -8.49
N HIS A 91 9.20 1.65 -9.20
CA HIS A 91 8.24 0.57 -9.01
C HIS A 91 8.86 -0.79 -9.33
N ASN A 92 9.54 -0.91 -10.47
CA ASN A 92 10.23 -2.12 -10.90
C ASN A 92 11.35 -2.52 -9.92
N LYS A 93 12.11 -1.54 -9.42
CA LYS A 93 13.13 -1.78 -8.39
C LYS A 93 12.51 -2.35 -7.12
N ILE A 94 11.42 -1.75 -6.62
CA ILE A 94 10.71 -2.25 -5.44
C ILE A 94 10.15 -3.65 -5.67
N GLN A 95 9.62 -3.95 -6.86
CA GLN A 95 9.18 -5.30 -7.19
C GLN A 95 10.32 -6.31 -7.16
N ASN A 96 11.48 -5.97 -7.72
CA ASN A 96 12.65 -6.84 -7.66
C ASN A 96 13.13 -7.08 -6.22
N ASP A 97 13.15 -6.03 -5.40
CA ASP A 97 13.49 -6.15 -3.97
C ASP A 97 12.50 -7.07 -3.24
N LEU A 98 11.20 -6.96 -3.51
CA LEU A 98 10.17 -7.85 -2.97
C LEU A 98 10.38 -9.30 -3.44
N LYS A 99 10.64 -9.52 -4.73
CA LYS A 99 10.91 -10.86 -5.29
C LYS A 99 12.12 -11.51 -4.60
N ASN A 100 13.19 -10.76 -4.34
CA ASN A 100 14.37 -11.25 -3.65
C ASN A 100 14.07 -11.58 -2.18
N ASN A 101 13.44 -10.66 -1.46
CA ASN A 101 13.06 -10.87 -0.05
C ASN A 101 12.16 -12.09 0.13
N ILE A 102 11.24 -12.34 -0.80
CA ILE A 102 10.34 -13.50 -0.73
C ILE A 102 11.12 -14.81 -0.92
N LYS A 103 12.03 -14.86 -1.90
CA LYS A 103 12.86 -16.04 -2.16
C LYS A 103 13.74 -16.42 -0.95
N GLU A 104 14.19 -15.43 -0.18
CA GLU A 104 15.01 -15.65 1.01
C GLU A 104 14.22 -16.11 2.24
N ARG A 105 12.94 -15.73 2.34
CA ARG A 105 12.15 -15.87 3.58
C ARG A 105 11.11 -17.00 3.56
N TYR A 106 10.74 -17.51 2.40
CA TYR A 106 9.64 -18.45 2.25
C TYR A 106 10.03 -19.73 1.51
N GLU A 107 9.28 -20.80 1.77
CA GLU A 107 9.46 -22.08 1.08
C GLU A 107 9.10 -22.00 -0.42
N PRO A 108 9.70 -22.84 -1.29
CA PRO A 108 9.55 -22.75 -2.74
C PRO A 108 8.10 -22.66 -3.25
N LYS A 109 7.19 -23.44 -2.65
CA LYS A 109 5.77 -23.45 -3.03
C LYS A 109 5.07 -22.12 -2.75
N VAL A 110 5.44 -21.46 -1.65
CA VAL A 110 4.90 -20.14 -1.28
C VAL A 110 5.51 -19.06 -2.16
N VAL A 111 6.81 -19.16 -2.43
CA VAL A 111 7.55 -18.25 -3.32
C VAL A 111 6.89 -18.19 -4.70
N GLU A 112 6.62 -19.33 -5.33
CA GLU A 112 6.01 -19.39 -6.66
C GLU A 112 4.66 -18.63 -6.70
N SER A 113 3.79 -18.87 -5.72
CA SER A 113 2.49 -18.21 -5.60
C SER A 113 2.62 -16.69 -5.43
N LEU A 114 3.55 -16.23 -4.59
CA LEU A 114 3.75 -14.81 -4.33
C LEU A 114 4.40 -14.10 -5.52
N LEU A 115 5.34 -14.74 -6.23
CA LEU A 115 5.96 -14.19 -7.44
C LEU A 115 4.93 -13.97 -8.55
N LYS A 116 4.05 -14.94 -8.78
CA LYS A 116 2.94 -14.79 -9.72
C LYS A 116 2.03 -13.63 -9.33
N THR A 117 1.75 -13.49 -8.03
CA THR A 117 0.94 -12.39 -7.51
C THR A 117 1.60 -11.02 -7.75
N ILE A 118 2.93 -10.91 -7.62
CA ILE A 118 3.70 -9.70 -7.98
C ILE A 118 3.62 -9.42 -9.48
N GLU A 119 3.51 -10.40 -10.36
CA GLU A 119 3.40 -10.15 -11.80
C GLU A 119 1.99 -9.67 -12.17
N ASP A 120 0.97 -10.33 -11.62
CA ASP A 120 -0.44 -9.94 -11.79
C ASP A 120 -0.71 -8.53 -11.24
N SER A 121 -0.01 -8.17 -10.16
CA SER A 121 -0.05 -6.85 -9.54
C SER A 121 0.30 -5.71 -10.49
N ALA A 122 1.35 -5.89 -11.29
CA ALA A 122 2.01 -4.80 -11.99
C ALA A 122 1.04 -4.27 -13.04
N THR A 123 0.47 -5.23 -13.76
CA THR A 123 -0.59 -5.02 -14.73
C THR A 123 -1.82 -4.38 -14.09
N THR A 124 -2.22 -4.85 -12.91
CA THR A 124 -3.44 -4.37 -12.23
C THR A 124 -3.28 -2.94 -11.71
N ILE A 125 -2.17 -2.64 -11.03
CA ILE A 125 -1.86 -1.30 -10.50
C ILE A 125 -1.79 -0.30 -11.64
N THR A 126 -1.06 -0.61 -12.71
CA THR A 126 -0.95 0.28 -13.87
C THR A 126 -2.31 0.54 -14.51
N LYS A 127 -3.15 -0.50 -14.68
CA LYS A 127 -4.53 -0.34 -15.17
C LYS A 127 -5.40 0.51 -14.23
N MET A 128 -5.23 0.38 -12.91
CA MET A 128 -6.00 1.15 -11.93
C MET A 128 -5.58 2.63 -11.91
N ILE A 129 -4.29 2.93 -12.05
CA ILE A 129 -3.81 4.31 -12.15
C ILE A 129 -4.46 5.01 -13.35
N GLY A 130 -4.55 4.34 -14.50
CA GLY A 130 -5.24 4.87 -15.68
C GLY A 130 -6.76 4.99 -15.55
N ARG A 131 -7.37 4.48 -14.47
CA ARG A 131 -8.82 4.53 -14.19
C ARG A 131 -9.18 5.34 -12.95
N LEU A 132 -8.20 5.84 -12.20
CA LEU A 132 -8.44 6.67 -11.03
C LEU A 132 -9.00 8.06 -11.40
N PHE A 133 -9.10 8.35 -12.71
CA PHE A 133 -9.83 9.45 -13.34
C PHE A 133 -10.44 8.98 -14.65
#